data_AF-A0A8K0I4Q6-F1
#
_entry.id   AF-A0A8K0I4Q6-F1
#
_cell.length_a   1.000
_cell.length_b   1.000
_cell.length_c   1.000
_cell.angle_alpha   90.00
_cell.angle_beta   90.00
_cell.angle_gamma   90.00
#
_symmetry.space_group_name_H-M   'P 1'
#
loop_
_entity.id
_entity.type
_entity.pdbx_description
1 polymer ?
#
loop_
_entity_poly.entity_id
_entity_poly.type
_entity_poly.pdbx_seq_one_letter_code
_entity_poly.pdbx_strand_id
1 'polypeptide(L)'
;MNRRRPLQFLVVTYQAQGHINPAIHLANRLVQIAGARITFSTPVSAYRRMFPTSAAPDQEVEDGPISYIPFSDGYDDGFHDYHSRPEFDHFMSRSKQIASENLSSLVATPSRASFTPSSHHG
;
A
#
# COMPACT_ATOMS: atom_id res chain seq x y z
N MET A 1 8.73 27.80 -20.40
CA MET A 1 7.49 27.30 -19.78
C MET A 1 7.87 26.34 -18.65
N ASN A 2 7.83 26.80 -17.39
CA ASN A 2 8.27 26.00 -16.25
C ASN A 2 7.23 24.90 -15.95
N ARG A 3 7.54 23.64 -16.26
CA ARG A 3 6.75 22.49 -15.84
C ARG A 3 6.84 22.37 -14.32
N ARG A 4 5.83 22.87 -13.59
CA ARG A 4 5.69 22.53 -12.16
C ARG A 4 5.51 21.02 -12.05
N ARG A 5 6.34 20.37 -11.23
CA ARG A 5 6.16 18.94 -10.96
C ARG A 5 4.81 18.75 -10.24
N PRO A 6 3.98 17.79 -10.67
CA PRO A 6 2.72 17.51 -9.98
C PRO A 6 3.03 17.07 -8.55
N LEU A 7 2.17 17.46 -7.61
CA LEU A 7 2.24 17.00 -6.23
C LEU A 7 2.12 15.48 -6.20
N GLN A 8 2.94 14.83 -5.37
CA GLN A 8 2.91 13.38 -5.18
C GLN A 8 2.57 13.08 -3.73
N PHE A 9 1.52 12.29 -3.52
CA PHE A 9 1.13 11.83 -2.18
C PHE A 9 1.23 10.32 -2.09
N LEU A 10 1.80 9.84 -0.99
CA LEU A 10 1.70 8.44 -0.57
C LEU A 10 0.57 8.34 0.46
N VAL A 11 -0.46 7.57 0.16
CA VAL A 11 -1.57 7.26 1.07
C VAL A 11 -1.40 5.82 1.53
N VAL A 12 -1.13 5.62 2.81
CA VAL A 12 -0.96 4.29 3.41
C VAL A 12 -2.17 3.96 4.27
N THR A 13 -2.75 2.77 4.12
CA THR A 13 -3.91 2.34 4.92
C THR A 13 -3.69 1.02 5.62
N TYR A 14 -4.39 0.82 6.74
CA TYR A 14 -4.53 -0.50 7.36
C TYR A 14 -5.45 -1.41 6.53
N GLN A 15 -5.23 -2.74 6.59
CA GLN A 15 -5.93 -3.78 5.81
C GLN A 15 -7.45 -3.89 6.05
N ALA A 16 -8.04 -3.08 6.93
CA ALA A 16 -9.48 -3.09 7.17
C ALA A 16 -10.24 -2.24 6.15
N GLN A 17 -11.31 -2.80 5.57
CA GLN A 17 -12.12 -2.14 4.54
C GLN A 17 -12.68 -0.77 4.99
N GLY A 18 -12.99 -0.63 6.28
CA GLY A 18 -13.43 0.63 6.89
C GLY A 18 -12.41 1.76 6.80
N HIS A 19 -11.13 1.46 6.57
CA HIS A 19 -10.07 2.44 6.34
C HIS A 19 -9.79 2.64 4.85
N ILE A 20 -9.85 1.57 4.05
CA ILE A 20 -9.53 1.59 2.62
C ILE A 20 -10.51 2.48 1.84
N ASN A 21 -11.82 2.29 2.02
CA ASN A 21 -12.81 3.01 1.23
C ASN A 21 -12.76 4.54 1.45
N PRO A 22 -12.73 5.07 2.70
CA PRO A 22 -12.56 6.51 2.90
C PRO A 22 -11.24 7.05 2.34
N ALA A 23 -10.16 6.29 2.43
CA ALA A 23 -8.87 6.70 1.89
C ALA A 23 -8.87 6.76 0.34
N ILE A 24 -9.57 5.85 -0.34
CA ILE A 24 -9.77 5.92 -1.80
C ILE A 24 -10.54 7.19 -2.18
N HIS A 25 -11.58 7.56 -1.41
CA HIS A 25 -12.29 8.82 -1.65
C HIS A 25 -11.38 10.04 -1.44
N LEU A 26 -10.53 10.01 -0.41
CA LEU A 26 -9.52 11.05 -0.18
C LEU A 26 -8.53 11.15 -1.35
N ALA A 27 -8.00 10.02 -1.83
CA ALA A 27 -7.08 9.96 -2.96
C ALA A 27 -7.70 10.59 -4.22
N ASN A 28 -8.93 10.20 -4.55
CA ASN A 28 -9.68 10.78 -5.67
C ASN A 28 -9.89 12.29 -5.52
N ARG A 29 -10.18 12.77 -4.29
CA ARG A 29 -10.31 14.21 -4.03
C ARG A 29 -9.00 14.96 -4.22
N LEU A 30 -7.87 14.40 -3.80
CA LEU A 30 -6.54 15.00 -4.00
C LEU A 30 -6.18 15.10 -5.49
N VAL A 31 -6.50 14.07 -6.28
CA VAL A 31 -6.37 14.11 -7.75
C VAL A 31 -7.21 15.25 -8.34
N GLN A 32 -8.51 15.29 -7.99
CA GLN A 32 -9.47 16.23 -8.57
C GLN A 32 -9.17 17.69 -8.23
N ILE A 33 -8.81 17.97 -6.97
CA ILE A 33 -8.66 19.34 -6.47
C ILE A 33 -7.24 19.87 -6.70
N ALA A 34 -6.22 19.03 -6.51
CA ALA A 34 -4.83 19.46 -6.52
C ALA A 34 -4.05 19.02 -7.78
N GLY A 35 -4.66 18.22 -8.67
CA GLY A 35 -3.95 17.65 -9.83
C GLY A 35 -2.80 16.74 -9.40
N ALA A 36 -2.91 16.11 -8.23
CA ALA A 36 -1.85 15.30 -7.66
C ALA A 36 -1.78 13.90 -8.28
N ARG A 37 -0.60 13.29 -8.24
CA ARG A 37 -0.41 11.85 -8.46
C ARG A 37 -0.42 11.16 -7.09
N ILE A 38 -1.11 10.04 -7.01
CA ILE A 38 -1.26 9.30 -5.76
C ILE A 38 -0.59 7.95 -5.89
N THR A 39 0.21 7.58 -4.91
CA THR A 39 0.58 6.19 -4.63
C THR A 39 -0.28 5.74 -3.45
N PHE A 40 -1.20 4.83 -3.70
CA PHE A 40 -2.09 4.25 -2.71
C PHE A 40 -1.53 2.90 -2.28
N SER A 41 -1.16 2.78 -1.02
CA SER A 41 -0.44 1.63 -0.51
C SER A 41 -1.20 0.93 0.61
N THR A 42 -1.36 -0.38 0.46
CA THR A 42 -2.13 -1.26 1.33
C THR A 42 -1.33 -2.53 1.62
N PRO A 43 -1.56 -3.21 2.76
CA PRO A 43 -0.95 -4.52 3.00
C PRO A 43 -1.25 -5.48 1.85
N VAL A 44 -0.30 -6.36 1.53
CA VAL A 44 -0.43 -7.38 0.45
C VAL A 44 -1.75 -8.15 0.54
N SER A 45 -2.15 -8.55 1.75
CA SER A 45 -3.40 -9.25 2.03
C SER A 45 -4.64 -8.48 1.55
N ALA A 46 -4.69 -7.16 1.76
CA ALA A 46 -5.77 -6.29 1.35
C ALA A 46 -5.69 -5.95 -0.15
N TYR A 47 -4.47 -5.75 -0.66
CA TYR A 47 -4.22 -5.49 -2.07
C TYR A 47 -4.76 -6.62 -2.96
N ARG A 48 -4.45 -7.88 -2.63
CA ARG A 48 -4.95 -9.07 -3.34
C ARG A 48 -6.47 -9.14 -3.36
N ARG A 49 -7.14 -8.67 -2.31
CA ARG A 49 -8.62 -8.60 -2.23
C ARG A 49 -9.19 -7.48 -3.09
N MET A 50 -8.46 -6.38 -3.27
CA MET A 50 -8.87 -5.28 -4.16
C MET A 50 -8.72 -5.66 -5.64
N PHE A 51 -7.72 -6.46 -5.99
CA PHE A 51 -7.41 -6.85 -7.36
C PHE A 51 -7.42 -8.39 -7.55
N PRO A 52 -8.55 -9.07 -7.31
CA PRO A 52 -8.63 -10.53 -7.29
C PRO A 52 -8.37 -11.19 -8.65
N THR A 53 -8.48 -10.43 -9.74
CA THR A 53 -8.28 -10.90 -11.11
C THR A 53 -6.92 -10.49 -11.70
N SER A 54 -6.03 -9.89 -10.89
CA SER A 54 -4.70 -9.51 -11.37
C SER A 54 -3.87 -10.75 -11.71
N ALA A 55 -3.25 -10.76 -12.89
CA ALA A 55 -2.31 -11.81 -13.29
C ALA A 55 -1.00 -11.78 -12.47
N ALA A 56 -0.72 -10.66 -11.80
CA ALA A 56 0.41 -10.46 -10.92
C ALA A 56 -0.08 -9.89 -9.58
N PRO A 57 -0.36 -10.76 -8.58
CA PRO A 57 -1.15 -10.40 -7.39
C PRO A 57 -0.46 -9.40 -6.44
N ASP A 58 0.84 -9.17 -6.61
CA ASP A 58 1.64 -8.28 -5.74
C ASP A 58 2.39 -7.20 -6.54
N GLN A 59 2.01 -6.99 -7.81
CA GLN A 59 2.59 -5.93 -8.65
C GLN A 59 1.76 -4.66 -8.59
N GLU A 60 2.36 -3.54 -8.97
CA GLU A 60 1.66 -2.26 -9.08
C GLU A 60 0.49 -2.33 -10.08
N VAL A 61 -0.64 -1.74 -9.72
CA VAL A 61 -1.78 -1.51 -10.64
C VAL A 61 -1.97 -0.02 -10.81
N GLU A 62 -1.92 0.45 -12.07
CA GLU A 62 -2.19 1.84 -12.41
C GLU A 62 -3.69 2.04 -12.76
N ASP A 63 -4.33 3.02 -12.13
CA ASP A 63 -5.67 3.51 -12.45
C ASP A 63 -5.61 5.03 -12.65
N GLY A 64 -5.19 5.43 -13.86
CA GLY A 64 -5.00 6.82 -14.23
C GLY A 64 -3.98 7.54 -13.33
N PRO A 65 -4.38 8.58 -12.56
CA PRO A 65 -3.47 9.33 -11.68
C PRO A 65 -3.19 8.64 -10.33
N ILE A 66 -3.82 7.49 -10.06
CA ILE A 66 -3.62 6.70 -8.84
C ILE A 66 -2.88 5.42 -9.22
N SER A 67 -1.76 5.16 -8.55
CA SER A 67 -1.02 3.91 -8.60
C SER A 67 -1.24 3.16 -7.30
N TYR A 68 -1.60 1.89 -7.38
CA TYR A 68 -1.80 1.01 -6.22
C TYR A 68 -0.57 0.11 -6.07
N ILE A 69 0.15 0.24 -4.95
CA ILE A 69 1.36 -0.55 -4.68
C ILE A 69 1.24 -1.23 -3.33
N PRO A 70 1.32 -2.57 -3.25
CA PRO A 70 1.28 -3.25 -1.96
C PRO A 70 2.54 -3.01 -1.14
N PHE A 71 2.42 -3.08 0.18
CA PHE A 71 3.55 -3.19 1.10
C PHE A 71 3.38 -4.42 1.98
N SER A 72 4.49 -5.00 2.44
CA SER A 72 4.43 -6.08 3.42
C SER A 72 4.34 -5.52 4.83
N ASP A 73 3.42 -6.05 5.63
CA ASP A 73 3.34 -5.85 7.08
C ASP A 73 3.81 -7.10 7.86
N GLY A 74 4.37 -8.09 7.15
CA GLY A 74 4.78 -9.36 7.74
C GLY A 74 3.63 -10.37 7.91
N TYR A 75 2.42 -10.05 7.43
CA TYR A 75 1.25 -10.93 7.42
C TYR A 75 0.57 -10.90 6.04
N ASP A 76 1.35 -11.15 4.97
CA ASP A 76 0.92 -11.01 3.57
C ASP A 76 -0.25 -11.94 3.18
N ASP A 77 -0.38 -13.08 3.86
CA ASP A 77 -1.50 -14.02 3.69
C ASP A 77 -2.73 -13.67 4.57
N GLY A 78 -2.63 -12.58 5.32
CA GLY A 78 -3.65 -12.08 6.24
C GLY A 78 -3.48 -12.59 7.67
N PHE A 79 -3.86 -11.73 8.61
CA PHE A 79 -3.98 -12.07 10.02
C PHE A 79 -5.41 -12.52 10.31
N HIS A 80 -5.57 -13.65 11.01
CA HIS A 80 -6.88 -14.24 11.29
C HIS A 80 -7.18 -14.35 12.79
N ASP A 81 -6.20 -14.08 13.65
CA ASP A 81 -6.29 -14.40 15.08
C ASP A 81 -6.71 -13.18 15.93
N TYR A 82 -7.87 -12.60 15.59
CA TYR A 82 -8.39 -11.41 16.26
C TYR A 82 -9.03 -11.69 17.63
N HIS A 83 -9.09 -12.95 18.06
CA HIS A 83 -9.77 -13.37 19.28
C HIS A 83 -8.91 -13.27 20.54
N SER A 84 -7.58 -13.17 20.38
CA SER A 84 -6.61 -13.11 21.46
C SER A 84 -5.95 -11.73 21.51
N ARG A 85 -6.04 -11.05 22.65
CA ARG A 85 -5.41 -9.73 22.82
C ARG A 85 -3.88 -9.79 22.71
N PRO A 86 -3.17 -10.76 23.32
CA PRO A 86 -1.73 -10.92 23.13
C PRO A 86 -1.32 -11.11 21.66
N GLU A 87 -2.04 -11.94 20.90
CA GLU A 87 -1.73 -12.17 19.48
C GLU A 87 -1.98 -10.92 18.65
N PHE A 88 -3.06 -10.19 18.92
CA PHE A 88 -3.34 -8.92 18.28
C PHE A 88 -2.27 -7.86 18.59
N ASP A 89 -1.82 -7.75 19.83
CA ASP A 89 -0.79 -6.79 20.23
C ASP A 89 0.57 -7.15 19.57
N HIS A 90 0.90 -8.45 19.49
CA HIS A 90 2.08 -8.93 18.76
C HIS A 90 1.98 -8.65 17.25
N PHE A 91 0.82 -8.91 16.64
CA PHE A 91 0.51 -8.55 15.26
C PHE A 91 0.75 -7.06 15.01
N MET A 92 0.19 -6.18 15.84
CA MET A 92 0.32 -4.72 15.69
C MET A 92 1.77 -4.25 15.81
N SER A 93 2.52 -4.80 16.77
CA SER A 93 3.93 -4.47 16.97
C SER A 93 4.78 -4.87 15.76
N ARG A 94 4.65 -6.13 15.31
CA ARG A 94 5.38 -6.66 14.15
C ARG A 94 4.99 -5.94 12.86
N SER A 95 3.70 -5.72 12.65
CA SER A 95 3.18 -5.00 11.48
C SER A 95 3.75 -3.60 11.38
N LYS A 96 3.79 -2.87 12.50
CA LYS A 96 4.38 -1.53 12.52
C LYS A 96 5.86 -1.55 12.13
N GLN A 97 6.63 -2.51 12.63
CA GLN A 97 8.05 -2.63 12.30
C GLN A 97 8.26 -2.93 10.81
N ILE A 98 7.69 -4.03 10.32
CA ILE A 98 7.91 -4.52 8.95
C ILE A 98 7.35 -3.53 7.92
N ALA A 99 6.15 -2.99 8.16
CA ALA A 99 5.57 -1.98 7.28
C ALA A 99 6.45 -0.73 7.20
N SER A 100 7.04 -0.29 8.31
CA SER A 100 7.90 0.90 8.30
C SER A 100 9.17 0.68 7.47
N GLU A 101 9.78 -0.51 7.58
CA GLU A 101 10.94 -0.89 6.79
C GLU A 101 10.60 -0.98 5.28
N ASN A 102 9.48 -1.62 4.94
CA ASN A 102 9.03 -1.78 3.55
C ASN A 102 8.59 -0.44 2.93
N LEU A 103 7.82 0.38 3.65
CA LEU A 103 7.41 1.70 3.17
C LEU A 103 8.59 2.66 3.03
N SER A 104 9.63 2.52 3.86
CA SER A 104 10.85 3.32 3.71
C SER A 104 11.56 3.01 2.40
N SER A 105 11.60 1.74 1.97
CA SER A 105 12.15 1.38 0.66
C SER A 105 11.27 1.89 -0.50
N LEU A 106 9.96 1.87 -0.33
CA LEU A 106 9.00 2.42 -1.30
C LEU A 106 9.20 3.94 -1.50
N VAL A 107 9.37 4.71 -0.41
CA VAL A 107 9.63 6.17 -0.48
C VAL A 107 11.04 6.47 -1.00
N ALA A 108 12.02 5.64 -0.66
CA ALA A 108 13.40 5.79 -1.14
C ALA A 108 13.55 5.50 -2.63
N THR A 109 12.60 4.77 -3.23
CA THR A 109 12.57 4.49 -4.66
C THR A 109 11.95 5.69 -5.38
N PRO A 110 12.73 6.47 -6.16
CA PRO A 110 12.16 7.59 -6.90
C PRO A 110 11.25 7.03 -7.99
N SER A 111 9.93 7.26 -7.84
CA SER A 111 8.83 6.94 -8.78
C SER A 111 9.29 6.28 -10.09
N ARG A 112 9.59 4.98 -10.06
CA ARG A 112 9.83 4.16 -11.24
C ARG A 112 9.24 2.79 -10.95
N ALA A 113 8.31 2.43 -11.84
CA ALA A 113 7.77 1.10 -12.01
C ALA A 113 8.82 0.00 -11.79
N SER A 114 8.36 -1.14 -11.29
CA SER A 114 9.07 -2.38 -10.94
C SER A 114 9.55 -2.50 -9.48
N PHE A 115 8.58 -2.76 -8.60
CA PHE A 115 8.80 -3.51 -7.37
C PHE A 115 9.26 -4.94 -7.73
N THR A 116 10.42 -5.34 -7.20
CA THR A 116 10.88 -6.73 -7.18
C THR A 116 10.65 -7.31 -5.79
N PRO A 117 9.80 -8.34 -5.61
CA PRO A 117 9.61 -8.96 -4.31
C PRO A 117 10.91 -9.62 -3.84
N SER A 118 11.22 -9.47 -2.55
CA SER A 118 12.37 -10.12 -1.91
C SER A 118 12.21 -11.64 -1.93
N SER A 119 12.99 -12.31 -2.77
CA SER A 119 13.19 -13.75 -2.70
C SER A 119 14.11 -14.08 -1.52
N HIS A 120 13.56 -14.67 -0.46
CA HIS A 120 14.38 -15.41 0.50
C HIS A 120 14.32 -16.90 0.19
N HIS A 121 15.44 -17.41 -0.34
CA HIS A 121 15.87 -18.79 -0.15
C HIS A 121 16.52 -18.92 1.23
N GLY A 122 16.27 -20.04 1.89
CA GLY A 122 16.93 -20.46 3.14
C GLY A 122 15.97 -21.18 4.07
#